data_AF-A0A4T2C856-F1
#
_entry.id   AF-A0A4T2C856-F1
#
_cell.length_a   1.000
_cell.length_b   1.000
_cell.length_c   1.000
_cell.angle_alpha   90.00
_cell.angle_beta   90.00
_cell.angle_gamma   90.00
#
_symmetry.space_group_name_H-M   'P 1'
#
loop_
_entity.id
_entity.type
_entity.pdbx_description
1 polymer ?
#
loop_
_entity_poly.entity_id
_entity_poly.type
_entity_poly.pdbx_seq_one_letter_code
_entity_poly.pdbx_strand_id
1 'polypeptide(L)'
;MNLGYLSSYRLPRAITTVYGVDTAQELADQLGVTKEPTEALGEKADSAYQALKSGDHAPARALLIDDLGVSEGSADTALARLPKH
;
A
#
# COMPACT_ATOMS: atom_id res chain seq x y z
N MET A 1 5.75 12.32 2.23
CA MET A 1 5.45 12.80 0.84
C MET A 1 4.03 13.35 0.82
N ASN A 2 3.52 14.08 -0.17
CA ASN A 2 2.08 14.43 -0.22
C ASN A 2 1.38 13.58 -1.31
N LEU A 3 0.39 12.77 -0.95
CA LEU A 3 -0.40 11.97 -1.90
C LEU A 3 -1.45 12.79 -2.68
N GLY A 4 -1.45 14.11 -2.56
CA GLY A 4 -2.39 15.00 -3.24
C GLY A 4 -3.82 14.76 -2.78
N TYR A 5 -4.75 14.57 -3.72
CA TYR A 5 -6.17 14.33 -3.41
C TYR A 5 -6.41 13.05 -2.61
N LEU A 6 -5.50 12.07 -2.72
CA LEU A 6 -5.57 10.81 -1.97
C LEU A 6 -5.14 10.96 -0.52
N SER A 7 -4.48 12.06 -0.13
CA SER A 7 -3.98 12.25 1.23
C SER A 7 -5.08 12.15 2.30
N SER A 8 -6.26 12.68 1.99
CA SER A 8 -7.45 12.66 2.87
C SER A 8 -8.32 11.41 2.70
N TYR A 9 -7.94 10.47 1.84
CA TYR A 9 -8.70 9.25 1.62
C TYR A 9 -8.69 8.40 2.89
N ARG A 10 -9.88 8.16 3.46
CA ARG A 10 -10.03 7.32 4.63
C ARG A 10 -9.84 5.86 4.28
N LEU A 11 -8.98 5.20 5.05
CA LEU A 11 -8.69 3.80 4.84
C LEU A 11 -9.84 2.92 5.32
N PRO A 12 -10.05 1.75 4.67
CA PRO A 12 -10.99 0.76 5.15
C PRO A 12 -10.65 0.31 6.57
N ARG A 13 -11.67 0.00 7.37
CA ARG A 13 -11.50 -0.37 8.79
C ARG A 13 -10.49 -1.51 9.01
N ALA A 14 -10.47 -2.49 8.11
CA ALA A 14 -9.51 -3.60 8.15
C ALA A 14 -8.05 -3.12 8.12
N ILE A 15 -7.74 -2.10 7.33
CA ILE A 15 -6.40 -1.50 7.25
C ILE A 15 -6.13 -0.63 8.48
N THR A 16 -7.10 0.21 8.88
CA THR A 16 -6.94 1.08 10.07
C THR A 16 -6.67 0.27 11.35
N THR A 17 -7.27 -0.92 11.49
CA THR A 17 -7.12 -1.78 12.67
C THR A 17 -5.73 -2.41 12.75
N VAL A 18 -5.14 -2.72 11.59
CA VAL A 18 -3.83 -3.39 11.49
C VAL A 18 -2.68 -2.38 11.60
N TYR A 19 -2.85 -1.20 11.01
CA TYR A 19 -1.78 -0.21 10.90
C TYR A 19 -1.89 0.93 11.92
N GLY A 20 -3.07 1.13 12.52
CA GLY A 20 -3.29 2.20 13.49
C GLY A 20 -3.31 3.60 12.87
N VAL A 21 -3.68 3.70 11.59
CA VAL A 21 -3.73 4.94 10.79
C VAL A 21 -5.11 5.09 10.16
N ASP A 22 -5.57 6.32 9.97
CA ASP A 22 -6.92 6.63 9.48
C ASP A 22 -6.93 6.99 8.00
N THR A 23 -5.83 7.54 7.49
CA THR A 23 -5.72 8.09 6.13
C THR A 23 -4.65 7.41 5.30
N ALA A 24 -4.80 7.45 3.98
CA ALA A 24 -3.79 6.95 3.05
C ALA A 24 -2.46 7.71 3.21
N GLN A 25 -2.50 9.00 3.56
CA GLN A 25 -1.31 9.80 3.84
C GLN A 25 -0.51 9.25 5.02
N GLU A 26 -1.18 9.00 6.16
CA GLU A 26 -0.53 8.45 7.35
C GLU A 26 0.04 7.05 7.07
N LEU A 27 -0.67 6.22 6.32
CA LEU A 27 -0.15 4.91 5.90
C LEU A 27 1.07 5.05 5.01
N ALA A 28 1.04 5.95 4.03
CA ALA A 28 2.17 6.18 3.13
C ALA A 28 3.41 6.71 3.89
N ASP A 29 3.22 7.63 4.82
CA ASP A 29 4.30 8.14 5.66
C ASP A 29 4.85 7.04 6.59
N GLN A 30 3.99 6.19 7.15
CA GLN A 30 4.41 5.06 8.00
C GLN A 30 5.16 3.97 7.21
N LEU A 31 4.74 3.69 5.98
CA LEU A 31 5.43 2.76 5.08
C LEU A 31 6.73 3.34 4.51
N GLY A 32 6.92 4.65 4.61
CA GLY A 32 8.06 5.34 4.01
C GLY A 32 7.98 5.41 2.49
N VAL A 33 6.78 5.65 1.95
CA VAL A 33 6.56 5.88 0.52
C VAL A 33 7.37 7.10 0.08
N THR A 34 8.23 6.91 -0.92
CA THR A 34 9.13 7.95 -1.43
C THR A 34 8.76 8.41 -2.84
N LYS A 35 8.01 7.61 -3.59
CA LYS A 35 7.59 7.90 -4.97
C LYS A 35 6.15 8.37 -5.02
N GLU A 36 5.91 9.34 -5.90
CA GLU A 36 4.60 9.92 -6.10
C GLU A 36 3.68 8.96 -6.90
N PRO A 37 2.46 8.68 -6.43
CA PRO A 37 1.47 7.94 -7.17
C PRO A 37 1.25 8.53 -8.56
N THR A 38 1.34 7.69 -9.58
CA THR A 38 0.90 8.03 -10.94
C THR A 38 -0.56 7.63 -11.13
N GLU A 39 -1.22 8.17 -12.16
CA GLU A 39 -2.61 7.79 -12.49
C GLU A 39 -2.78 6.29 -12.74
N ALA A 40 -1.74 5.63 -13.25
CA ALA A 40 -1.70 4.18 -13.48
C ALA A 40 -1.60 3.35 -12.19
N LEU A 41 -1.31 3.97 -11.03
CA LEU A 41 -1.18 3.26 -9.76
C LEU A 41 -2.50 2.57 -9.37
N GLY A 42 -3.66 3.16 -9.69
CA GLY A 42 -4.95 2.58 -9.34
C GLY A 42 -5.18 1.20 -9.96
N GLU A 43 -4.93 1.06 -11.27
CA GLU A 43 -5.08 -0.21 -11.99
C GLU A 43 -4.05 -1.25 -11.52
N LYS A 44 -2.81 -0.83 -11.29
CA LYS A 44 -1.77 -1.71 -10.76
C LYS A 44 -2.08 -2.17 -9.34
N ALA A 45 -2.62 -1.29 -8.50
CA ALA A 45 -2.99 -1.61 -7.12
C ALA A 45 -4.16 -2.60 -7.08
N ASP A 46 -5.16 -2.44 -7.94
CA ASP A 46 -6.27 -3.40 -8.03
C ASP A 46 -5.77 -4.76 -8.51
N SER A 47 -4.96 -4.82 -9.57
CA SER A 47 -4.34 -6.06 -10.07
C SER A 47 -3.49 -6.75 -8.98
N ALA A 48 -2.66 -5.98 -8.27
CA ALA A 48 -1.86 -6.50 -7.17
C ALA A 48 -2.71 -7.02 -6.00
N TYR A 49 -3.84 -6.36 -5.71
CA TYR A 49 -4.78 -6.83 -4.69
C TYR A 49 -5.48 -8.14 -5.08
N GLN A 50 -5.87 -8.30 -6.35
CA GLN A 50 -6.44 -9.55 -6.84
C GLN A 50 -5.43 -10.70 -6.81
N ALA A 51 -4.16 -10.43 -7.15
CA ALA A 51 -3.08 -11.39 -7.03
C ALA A 51 -2.84 -11.79 -5.57
N LEU A 52 -2.82 -10.81 -4.65
CA LEU A 52 -2.67 -11.04 -3.21
C LEU A 52 -3.80 -11.92 -2.66
N LYS A 53 -5.05 -11.69 -3.09
CA LYS A 53 -6.19 -12.56 -2.75
C LYS A 53 -6.03 -13.99 -3.22
N SER A 54 -5.32 -14.18 -4.33
CA SER A 54 -5.02 -15.51 -4.89
C SER A 54 -3.78 -16.15 -4.23
N GLY A 55 -3.16 -15.47 -3.26
CA GLY A 55 -1.97 -15.92 -2.53
C GLY A 55 -0.65 -15.51 -3.19
N ASP A 56 -0.67 -14.75 -4.28
CA ASP A 56 0.54 -14.24 -4.92
C ASP A 56 0.90 -12.85 -4.38
N HIS A 57 1.96 -12.81 -3.57
CA HIS A 57 2.43 -11.58 -2.94
C HIS A 57 3.41 -10.79 -3.82
N ALA A 58 3.91 -11.38 -4.91
CA ALA A 58 4.95 -10.76 -5.72
C ALA A 58 4.50 -9.46 -6.41
N PRO A 59 3.29 -9.37 -7.00
CA PRO A 59 2.80 -8.13 -7.61
C PRO A 59 2.61 -7.01 -6.59
N ALA A 60 2.12 -7.32 -5.39
CA ALA A 60 1.94 -6.35 -4.32
C ALA A 60 3.30 -5.85 -3.78
N ARG A 61 4.28 -6.75 -3.65
CA ARG A 61 5.65 -6.39 -3.27
C ARG A 61 6.30 -5.49 -4.32
N ALA A 62 6.19 -5.85 -5.60
CA ALA A 62 6.69 -5.04 -6.71
C ALA A 62 6.07 -3.65 -6.73
N LEU A 63 4.75 -3.53 -6.52
CA LEU A 63 4.09 -2.23 -6.45
C LEU A 63 4.62 -1.36 -5.30
N LEU A 64 4.81 -1.93 -4.10
CA LEU A 64 5.33 -1.19 -2.96
C LEU A 64 6.75 -0.66 -3.23
N ILE A 65 7.62 -1.48 -3.83
CA ILE A 65 9.03 -1.12 -4.05
C ILE A 65 9.21 -0.27 -5.31
N ASP A 66 8.72 -0.76 -6.44
CA ASP A 66 9.00 -0.21 -7.76
C ASP A 66 8.16 1.03 -8.05
N ASP A 67 6.88 1.02 -7.67
CA ASP A 67 5.97 2.14 -7.94
C ASP A 67 5.89 3.13 -6.75
N LEU A 68 5.95 2.66 -5.51
CA LEU A 68 5.84 3.51 -4.31
C LEU A 68 7.18 3.82 -3.62
N GLY A 69 8.27 3.13 -3.99
CA GLY A 69 9.60 3.41 -3.46
C GLY A 69 9.75 3.06 -1.98
N VAL A 70 8.93 2.13 -1.49
CA VAL A 70 9.03 1.55 -0.15
C VAL A 70 10.24 0.63 -0.11
N SER A 71 10.98 0.59 1.01
CA SER A 71 12.10 -0.34 1.17
C SER A 71 11.61 -1.79 1.18
N GLU A 72 12.45 -2.72 0.73
CA GLU A 72 12.09 -4.15 0.69
C GLU A 72 11.60 -4.68 2.05
N GLY A 73 12.31 -4.35 3.13
CA GLY A 73 11.94 -4.79 4.48
C GLY A 73 10.62 -4.20 4.98
N SER A 74 10.33 -2.94 4.66
CA SER A 74 9.04 -2.32 4.97
C SER A 74 7.91 -2.92 4.14
N ALA A 75 8.16 -3.22 2.86
CA ALA A 75 7.19 -3.86 1.97
C ALA A 75 6.83 -5.26 2.47
N ASP A 76 7.82 -6.08 2.81
CA ASP A 76 7.60 -7.43 3.34
C ASP A 76 6.85 -7.39 4.69
N THR A 77 7.20 -6.43 5.56
CA THR A 77 6.51 -6.20 6.83
C THR A 77 5.05 -5.78 6.63
N ALA A 78 4.79 -4.89 5.67
CA ALA A 78 3.44 -4.46 5.34
C ALA A 78 2.59 -5.63 4.84
N LEU A 79 3.11 -6.39 3.87
CA LEU A 79 2.41 -7.55 3.33
C LEU A 79 2.15 -8.63 4.39
N ALA A 80 3.09 -8.85 5.33
CA ALA A 80 2.92 -9.80 6.42
C ALA A 80 1.85 -9.37 7.44
N ARG A 81 1.62 -8.05 7.59
CA ARG A 81 0.60 -7.49 8.49
C ARG A 81 -0.79 -7.50 7.88
N LEU A 82 -0.91 -7.55 6.54
CA LEU A 82 -2.21 -7.53 5.89
C LEU A 82 -3.08 -8.69 6.40
N PRO A 83 -4.37 -8.42 6.66
CA PRO A 83 -5.27 -9.46 7.12
C PRO A 83 -5.34 -10.54 6.03
N LYS A 84 -5.03 -11.78 6.42
CA LYS A 84 -5.19 -12.94 5.54
C LYS A 84 -6.69 -13.07 5.25
N HIS A 85 -7.05 -13.01 3.97
CA HIS A 85 -8.41 -13.25 3.51
C HIS A 85 -8.85 -14.69 3.81
#